data_AF-A0A960VNW9-F1
#
_entry.id   AF-A0A960VNW9-F1
#
_cell.length_a   1.000
_cell.length_b   1.000
_cell.length_c   1.000
_cell.angle_alpha   90.00
_cell.angle_beta   90.00
_cell.angle_gamma   90.00
#
_symmetry.space_group_name_H-M   'P 1'
#
loop_
_entity.id
_entity.type
_entity.pdbx_description
1 polymer ?
#
loop_
_entity_poly.entity_id
_entity_poly.type
_entity_poly.pdbx_seq_one_letter_code
_entity_poly.pdbx_strand_id
1 'polypeptide(L)'
;ADGQAANILREIADPEVNMEVVKLEKAPKIAVYAPEGFQPWDDAVTMVMEYAEIPYERIYDPQVVAGVLPTFDWLHLHHEDFTGQYGKFWRSYRNAAWYQEMVRESEEMAASLGFAKVSEMKLGVALAIRDYVVGGGYLFTMCSGTDSYDIALAAEGVDICGEMFDGDPMDPAAQQKLDFSKTFAFRDFQLET
;
A
#
# COMPACT_ATOMS: atom_id res chain seq x y z
N ALA A 1 23.20 0.18 -24.61
CA ALA A 1 23.73 -0.29 -23.33
C ALA A 1 24.04 -1.78 -23.39
N ASP A 2 23.08 -2.64 -23.74
CA ASP A 2 23.25 -4.11 -23.70
C ASP A 2 24.34 -4.68 -24.62
N GLY A 3 24.54 -4.09 -25.81
CA GLY A 3 25.60 -4.54 -26.73
C GLY A 3 27.04 -4.26 -26.25
N GLN A 4 27.23 -3.25 -25.39
CA GLN A 4 28.54 -2.97 -24.78
C GLN A 4 28.82 -3.91 -23.61
N ALA A 5 27.79 -4.20 -22.79
CA ALA A 5 27.90 -5.16 -21.69
C ALA A 5 28.26 -6.57 -22.20
N ALA A 6 27.66 -7.02 -23.31
CA ALA A 6 27.97 -8.33 -23.90
C ALA A 6 29.43 -8.46 -24.36
N ASN A 7 30.02 -7.38 -24.89
CA ASN A 7 31.42 -7.38 -25.32
C ASN A 7 32.38 -7.41 -24.12
N ILE A 8 32.09 -6.64 -23.06
CA ILE A 8 32.87 -6.64 -21.81
C ILE A 8 32.81 -8.01 -21.14
N LEU A 9 31.63 -8.65 -21.07
CA LEU A 9 31.49 -10.00 -20.52
C LEU A 9 32.29 -11.05 -21.31
N ARG A 10 32.43 -10.86 -22.63
CA ARG A 10 33.21 -11.76 -23.50
C ARG A 10 34.73 -11.58 -23.33
N GLU A 11 35.18 -10.37 -23.03
CA GLU A 11 36.58 -10.08 -22.68
C GLU A 11 36.93 -10.63 -21.29
N ILE A 12 36.04 -10.51 -20.31
CA ILE A 12 36.21 -11.10 -18.97
C ILE A 12 36.22 -12.64 -19.01
N ALA A 13 35.54 -13.25 -19.98
CA ALA A 13 35.52 -14.71 -20.14
C ALA A 13 36.80 -15.28 -20.78
N ASP A 14 37.75 -14.44 -21.22
CA ASP A 14 39.03 -14.88 -21.76
C ASP A 14 39.94 -15.39 -20.63
N PRO A 15 40.38 -16.67 -20.64
CA PRO A 15 41.21 -17.25 -19.59
C PRO A 15 42.61 -16.62 -19.47
N GLU A 16 43.07 -15.83 -20.45
CA GLU A 16 44.31 -15.05 -20.33
C GLU A 16 44.12 -13.72 -19.58
N VAL A 17 42.87 -13.33 -19.31
CA VAL A 17 42.51 -12.08 -18.64
C VAL A 17 42.06 -12.39 -17.20
N ASN A 18 42.82 -11.91 -16.21
CA ASN A 18 42.51 -12.11 -14.79
C ASN A 18 41.42 -11.12 -14.32
N MET A 19 40.20 -11.25 -14.84
CA MET A 19 39.03 -10.46 -14.47
C MET A 19 37.88 -11.39 -14.07
N GLU A 20 36.99 -10.91 -13.20
CA GLU A 20 35.80 -11.64 -12.77
C GLU A 20 34.58 -10.72 -12.82
N VAL A 21 33.43 -11.27 -13.19
CA VAL A 21 32.18 -10.51 -13.23
C VAL A 21 31.61 -10.43 -11.82
N VAL A 22 31.54 -9.22 -11.27
CA VAL A 22 30.79 -8.96 -10.04
C VAL A 22 29.47 -8.30 -10.42
N LYS A 23 28.35 -8.97 -10.11
CA LYS A 23 27.02 -8.39 -10.28
C LYS A 23 26.83 -7.28 -9.25
N LEU A 24 26.80 -6.03 -9.71
CA LEU A 24 26.49 -4.89 -8.84
C LEU A 24 24.97 -4.87 -8.60
N GLU A 25 24.56 -5.14 -7.37
CA GLU A 25 23.17 -4.94 -6.95
C GLU A 25 22.91 -3.44 -6.80
N LYS A 26 21.88 -2.93 -7.47
CA LYS A 26 21.43 -1.55 -7.32
C LYS A 26 20.56 -1.48 -6.07
N ALA A 27 20.82 -0.52 -5.18
CA ALA A 27 19.95 -0.28 -4.05
C ALA A 27 18.51 0.01 -4.54
N PRO A 28 17.48 -0.62 -3.95
CA PRO A 28 16.10 -0.39 -4.35
C PRO A 28 15.70 1.05 -4.01
N LYS A 29 14.92 1.68 -4.88
CA LYS A 29 14.23 2.92 -4.54
C LYS A 29 13.00 2.58 -3.69
N ILE A 30 13.01 2.97 -2.42
CA ILE A 30 11.99 2.58 -1.43
C ILE A 30 10.97 3.71 -1.26
N ALA A 31 9.69 3.36 -1.33
CA ALA A 31 8.57 4.17 -0.89
C ALA A 31 8.04 3.66 0.45
N VAL A 32 7.80 4.57 1.38
CA VAL A 32 7.06 4.31 2.63
C VAL A 32 5.70 4.96 2.52
N TYR A 33 4.65 4.17 2.69
CA TYR A 33 3.27 4.64 2.69
C TYR A 33 2.90 5.20 4.06
N ALA A 34 2.89 6.52 4.20
CA ALA A 34 2.58 7.18 5.46
C ALA A 34 2.04 8.60 5.24
N PRO A 35 1.04 9.04 6.03
CA PRO A 35 0.51 10.40 5.94
C PRO A 35 1.54 11.43 6.40
N GLU A 36 1.30 12.69 6.03
CA GLU A 36 2.08 13.82 6.55
C GLU A 36 1.87 13.96 8.06
N GLY A 37 2.95 14.17 8.83
CA GLY A 37 2.89 14.28 10.29
C GLY A 37 3.04 12.97 11.07
N PHE A 38 3.13 11.82 10.38
CA PHE A 38 3.45 10.53 10.98
C PHE A 38 4.77 10.58 11.77
N GLN A 39 4.76 10.06 13.00
CA GLN A 39 5.93 10.14 13.89
C GLN A 39 6.82 8.91 13.72
N PRO A 40 8.15 9.04 13.85
CA PRO A 40 9.07 7.91 13.64
C PRO A 40 8.75 6.69 14.51
N TRP A 41 8.32 6.87 15.76
CA TRP A 41 8.00 5.75 16.65
C TRP A 41 6.70 5.01 16.33
N ASP A 42 5.88 5.56 15.44
CA ASP A 42 4.66 4.90 14.97
C ASP A 42 4.98 3.81 13.93
N ASP A 43 6.21 3.77 13.39
CA ASP A 43 6.69 2.73 12.47
C ASP A 43 8.12 2.28 12.79
N ALA A 44 8.23 1.04 13.28
CA ALA A 44 9.51 0.42 13.60
C ALA A 44 10.43 0.26 12.38
N VAL A 45 9.87 0.08 11.18
CA VAL A 45 10.63 -0.10 9.95
C VAL A 45 11.27 1.22 9.52
N THR A 46 10.55 2.35 9.60
CA THR A 46 11.16 3.66 9.29
C THR A 46 12.26 4.02 10.30
N MET A 47 12.09 3.71 11.59
CA MET A 47 13.17 3.91 12.58
C MET A 47 14.43 3.11 12.23
N VAL A 48 14.28 1.85 11.81
CA VAL A 48 15.40 1.01 11.42
C VAL A 48 16.03 1.49 10.11
N MET A 49 15.23 1.89 9.12
CA MET A 49 15.73 2.45 7.87
C MET A 49 16.54 3.73 8.10
N GLU A 50 16.05 4.63 8.96
CA GLU A 50 16.78 5.84 9.36
C GLU A 50 18.08 5.51 10.08
N TYR A 51 18.04 4.61 11.07
CA TYR A 51 19.22 4.19 11.81
C TYR A 51 20.28 3.54 10.92
N ALA A 52 19.86 2.77 9.92
CA ALA A 52 20.73 2.09 8.97
C ALA A 52 21.13 2.96 7.76
N GLU A 53 20.73 4.24 7.73
CA GLU A 53 20.96 5.18 6.63
C GLU A 53 20.42 4.68 5.28
N ILE A 54 19.32 3.93 5.29
CA ILE A 54 18.63 3.44 4.10
C ILE A 54 17.70 4.56 3.60
N PRO A 55 17.93 5.12 2.39
CA PRO A 55 17.09 6.19 1.87
C PRO A 55 15.71 5.67 1.45
N TYR A 56 14.67 6.42 1.79
CA TYR A 56 13.31 6.17 1.36
C TYR A 56 12.57 7.49 1.11
N GLU A 57 11.52 7.45 0.31
CA GLU A 57 10.60 8.58 0.12
C GLU A 57 9.24 8.25 0.76
N ARG A 58 8.63 9.23 1.45
CA ARG A 58 7.26 9.07 1.95
C ARG A 58 6.26 9.44 0.87
N ILE A 59 5.27 8.59 0.68
CA ILE A 59 4.13 8.80 -0.22
C ILE A 59 2.85 8.42 0.52
N TYR A 60 1.70 8.91 0.06
CA TYR A 60 0.40 8.57 0.62
C TYR A 60 -0.67 8.53 -0.48
N ASP A 61 -1.96 8.56 -0.11
CA ASP A 61 -3.10 8.45 -1.04
C ASP A 61 -2.92 9.35 -2.30
N PRO A 62 -2.59 10.66 -2.20
CA PRO A 62 -2.51 11.54 -3.37
C PRO A 62 -1.45 11.12 -4.38
N GLN A 63 -0.26 10.73 -3.92
CA GLN A 63 0.83 10.34 -4.80
C GLN A 63 0.54 8.99 -5.45
N VAL A 64 -0.07 8.06 -4.73
CA VAL A 64 -0.48 6.77 -5.31
C VAL A 64 -1.54 6.96 -6.38
N VAL A 65 -2.57 7.78 -6.11
CA VAL A 65 -3.61 8.12 -7.10
C VAL A 65 -3.02 8.86 -8.30
N ALA A 66 -1.98 9.69 -8.10
CA ALA A 66 -1.25 10.35 -9.19
C ALA A 66 -0.33 9.41 -10.00
N GLY A 67 -0.19 8.14 -9.61
CA GLY A 67 0.54 7.13 -10.38
C GLY A 67 2.06 7.16 -10.20
N VAL A 68 2.59 7.58 -9.04
CA VAL A 68 4.05 7.63 -8.82
C VAL A 68 4.69 6.27 -8.55
N LEU A 69 3.90 5.25 -8.21
CA LEU A 69 4.40 3.93 -7.76
C LEU A 69 5.41 3.27 -8.71
N PRO A 70 5.26 3.30 -10.05
CA PRO A 70 6.23 2.69 -10.97
C PRO A 70 7.64 3.29 -10.91
N THR A 71 7.83 4.42 -10.22
CA THR A 71 9.15 5.00 -10.00
C THR A 71 9.92 4.33 -8.86
N PHE A 72 9.27 3.48 -8.05
CA PHE A 72 9.84 2.81 -6.88
C PHE A 72 9.99 1.30 -7.11
N ASP A 73 11.03 0.72 -6.51
CA ASP A 73 11.28 -0.73 -6.57
C ASP A 73 10.58 -1.48 -5.41
N TRP A 74 10.36 -0.80 -4.29
CA TRP A 74 9.74 -1.32 -3.06
C TRP A 74 8.68 -0.35 -2.53
N LEU A 75 7.47 -0.83 -2.19
CA LEU A 75 6.49 -0.15 -1.35
C LEU A 75 6.33 -0.80 0.05
N HIS A 76 6.55 -0.01 1.11
CA HIS A 76 6.32 -0.40 2.51
C HIS A 76 4.97 0.11 3.02
N LEU A 77 4.14 -0.77 3.57
CA LEU A 77 2.85 -0.43 4.20
C LEU A 77 2.87 -0.83 5.68
N HIS A 78 2.48 0.10 6.56
CA HIS A 78 2.36 -0.14 7.99
C HIS A 78 1.11 0.56 8.54
N HIS A 79 0.30 -0.18 9.31
CA HIS A 79 -0.89 0.34 10.01
C HIS A 79 -1.94 1.08 9.16
N GLU A 80 -2.11 0.69 7.90
CA GLU A 80 -3.14 1.26 7.03
C GLU A 80 -4.47 0.51 7.13
N ASP A 81 -5.58 1.20 6.84
CA ASP A 81 -6.91 0.64 6.65
C ASP A 81 -7.43 0.90 5.23
N PHE A 82 -7.27 -0.10 4.36
CA PHE A 82 -7.78 -0.03 2.99
C PHE A 82 -9.30 -0.25 2.86
N THR A 83 -10.01 -0.54 3.95
CA THR A 83 -11.46 -0.78 3.90
C THR A 83 -12.28 0.51 3.98
N GLY A 84 -11.68 1.62 4.42
CA GLY A 84 -12.39 2.89 4.63
C GLY A 84 -13.24 2.92 5.91
N GLN A 85 -13.00 2.02 6.86
CA GLN A 85 -13.74 1.93 8.13
C GLN A 85 -13.02 2.62 9.30
N TYR A 86 -12.06 3.50 9.00
CA TYR A 86 -11.35 4.33 9.98
C TYR A 86 -10.74 3.52 11.14
N GLY A 87 -10.14 2.37 10.82
CA GLY A 87 -9.55 1.46 11.80
C GLY A 87 -10.57 0.82 12.76
N LYS A 88 -11.86 0.86 12.41
CA LYS A 88 -13.00 0.45 13.26
C LYS A 88 -13.03 1.15 14.63
N PHE A 89 -12.46 2.35 14.74
CA PHE A 89 -12.41 3.11 15.99
C PHE A 89 -13.76 3.72 16.42
N TRP A 90 -14.74 3.75 15.52
CA TRP A 90 -16.06 4.36 15.77
C TRP A 90 -16.70 3.93 17.10
N ARG A 91 -16.73 2.61 17.39
CA ARG A 91 -17.44 2.08 18.57
C ARG A 91 -16.90 2.64 19.89
N SER A 92 -15.59 2.82 19.97
CA SER A 92 -14.90 3.28 21.19
C SER A 92 -14.70 4.79 21.21
N TYR A 93 -14.57 5.43 20.04
CA TYR A 93 -14.02 6.78 19.92
C TYR A 93 -14.83 7.76 19.07
N ARG A 94 -16.06 7.42 18.61
CA ARG A 94 -16.91 8.33 17.80
C ARG A 94 -17.11 9.75 18.36
N ASN A 95 -16.99 9.92 19.67
CA ASN A 95 -17.14 11.22 20.35
C ASN A 95 -15.79 11.89 20.68
N ALA A 96 -14.67 11.25 20.38
CA ALA A 96 -13.35 11.81 20.61
C ALA A 96 -13.01 12.82 19.50
N ALA A 97 -12.49 13.98 19.88
CA ALA A 97 -12.17 15.05 18.94
C ALA A 97 -11.18 14.60 17.86
N TRP A 98 -10.16 13.81 18.23
CA TRP A 98 -9.18 13.28 17.29
C TRP A 98 -9.81 12.35 16.25
N TYR A 99 -10.83 11.56 16.62
CA TYR A 99 -11.49 10.64 15.70
C TYR A 99 -12.36 11.41 14.71
N GLN A 100 -13.10 12.39 15.20
CA GLN A 100 -13.92 13.27 14.34
C GLN A 100 -13.07 14.04 13.34
N GLU A 101 -11.90 14.52 13.79
CA GLU A 101 -10.95 15.21 12.92
C GLU A 101 -10.35 14.27 11.88
N MET A 102 -9.91 13.07 12.28
CA MET A 102 -9.41 12.05 11.35
C MET A 102 -10.44 11.68 10.28
N VAL A 103 -11.71 11.54 10.65
CA VAL A 103 -12.82 11.29 9.69
C VAL A 103 -12.94 12.46 8.73
N ARG A 104 -13.00 13.70 9.23
CA ARG A 104 -13.10 14.93 8.43
C ARG A 104 -11.95 15.06 7.44
N GLU A 105 -10.71 14.88 7.89
CA GLU A 105 -9.51 14.96 7.05
C GLU A 105 -9.51 13.89 5.95
N SER A 106 -9.96 12.67 6.27
CA SER A 106 -10.06 11.58 5.30
C SER A 106 -11.14 11.84 4.25
N GLU A 107 -12.30 12.37 4.64
CA GLU A 107 -13.37 12.76 3.72
C GLU A 107 -12.94 13.91 2.81
N GLU A 108 -12.25 14.92 3.35
CA GLU A 108 -11.67 16.02 2.58
C GLU A 108 -10.62 15.52 1.58
N MET A 109 -9.77 14.58 2.00
CA MET A 109 -8.80 13.94 1.11
C MET A 109 -9.49 13.22 -0.05
N ALA A 110 -10.49 12.37 0.25
CA ALA A 110 -11.24 11.65 -0.76
C ALA A 110 -11.91 12.60 -1.76
N ALA A 111 -12.58 13.65 -1.27
CA ALA A 111 -13.18 14.68 -2.11
C ALA A 111 -12.16 15.42 -2.98
N SER A 112 -10.98 15.76 -2.43
CA SER A 112 -9.91 16.44 -3.16
C SER A 112 -9.32 15.59 -4.30
N LEU A 113 -9.35 14.27 -4.15
CA LEU A 113 -8.90 13.29 -5.13
C LEU A 113 -10.01 12.85 -6.09
N GLY A 114 -11.23 13.37 -5.93
CA GLY A 114 -12.37 13.13 -6.82
C GLY A 114 -13.20 11.89 -6.49
N PHE A 115 -13.06 11.33 -5.29
CA PHE A 115 -13.87 10.21 -4.80
C PHE A 115 -15.07 10.71 -4.00
N ALA A 116 -16.19 9.98 -4.06
CA ALA A 116 -17.38 10.33 -3.28
C ALA A 116 -17.28 9.81 -1.84
N LYS A 117 -16.59 8.68 -1.64
CA LYS A 117 -16.39 8.06 -0.34
C LYS A 117 -14.91 7.76 -0.05
N VAL A 118 -14.57 7.68 1.23
CA VAL A 118 -13.24 7.22 1.68
C VAL A 118 -13.02 5.76 1.32
N SER A 119 -14.04 4.89 1.43
CA SER A 119 -13.98 3.49 1.01
C SER A 119 -13.65 3.33 -0.48
N GLU A 120 -14.23 4.16 -1.34
CA GLU A 120 -13.91 4.20 -2.78
C GLU A 120 -12.48 4.67 -3.04
N MET A 121 -12.03 5.72 -2.35
CA MET A 121 -10.64 6.20 -2.45
C MET A 121 -9.65 5.12 -2.04
N LYS A 122 -9.87 4.47 -0.89
CA LYS A 122 -8.99 3.42 -0.37
C LYS A 122 -8.98 2.18 -1.26
N LEU A 123 -10.12 1.80 -1.84
CA LEU A 123 -10.18 0.78 -2.89
C LEU A 123 -9.35 1.20 -4.12
N GLY A 124 -9.49 2.44 -4.59
CA GLY A 124 -8.70 2.97 -5.71
C GLY A 124 -7.19 2.89 -5.46
N VAL A 125 -6.75 3.25 -4.26
CA VAL A 125 -5.34 3.11 -3.83
C VAL A 125 -4.93 1.64 -3.78
N ALA A 126 -5.76 0.75 -3.23
CA ALA A 126 -5.46 -0.67 -3.16
C ALA A 126 -5.27 -1.30 -4.56
N LEU A 127 -6.11 -0.89 -5.52
CA LEU A 127 -6.02 -1.30 -6.93
C LEU A 127 -4.75 -0.76 -7.60
N ALA A 128 -4.36 0.49 -7.33
CA ALA A 128 -3.11 1.05 -7.83
C ALA A 128 -1.87 0.30 -7.30
N ILE A 129 -1.89 -0.08 -6.02
CA ILE A 129 -0.84 -0.92 -5.42
C ILE A 129 -0.85 -2.32 -6.03
N ARG A 130 -2.02 -2.89 -6.33
CA ARG A 130 -2.13 -4.20 -6.99
C ARG A 130 -1.45 -4.17 -8.35
N ASP A 131 -1.75 -3.14 -9.14
CA ASP A 131 -1.21 -2.97 -10.47
C ASP A 131 0.31 -2.73 -10.44
N TYR A 132 0.80 -2.01 -9.42
CA TYR A 132 2.23 -1.88 -9.13
C TYR A 132 2.91 -3.24 -8.90
N VAL A 133 2.32 -4.10 -8.06
CA VAL A 133 2.87 -5.43 -7.78
C VAL A 133 2.81 -6.34 -9.01
N VAL A 134 1.70 -6.31 -9.76
CA VAL A 134 1.57 -7.02 -11.06
C VAL A 134 2.63 -6.54 -12.05
N GLY A 135 3.00 -5.25 -12.00
CA GLY A 135 4.09 -4.66 -12.78
C GLY A 135 5.51 -5.05 -12.34
N GLY A 136 5.65 -5.87 -11.29
CA GLY A 136 6.94 -6.33 -10.76
C GLY A 136 7.46 -5.55 -9.56
N GLY A 137 6.66 -4.63 -9.01
CA GLY A 137 6.97 -3.91 -7.77
C GLY A 137 6.97 -4.83 -6.55
N TYR A 138 7.88 -4.59 -5.61
CA TYR A 138 7.91 -5.33 -4.34
C TYR A 138 7.00 -4.66 -3.31
N LEU A 139 6.08 -5.43 -2.72
CA LEU A 139 5.22 -4.96 -1.64
C LEU A 139 5.60 -5.63 -0.33
N PHE A 140 5.88 -4.82 0.68
CA PHE A 140 6.07 -5.29 2.05
C PHE A 140 5.03 -4.63 2.95
N THR A 141 4.07 -5.43 3.39
CA THR A 141 2.95 -4.99 4.22
C THR A 141 2.99 -5.69 5.58
N MET A 142 2.63 -4.97 6.63
CA MET A 142 2.63 -5.47 8.01
C MET A 142 1.36 -5.05 8.77
N CYS A 143 1.11 -5.72 9.89
CA CYS A 143 0.02 -5.41 10.81
C CYS A 143 -1.33 -5.36 10.07
N SER A 144 -2.11 -4.29 10.25
CA SER A 144 -3.42 -4.11 9.60
C SER A 144 -3.32 -3.78 8.09
N GLY A 145 -2.14 -3.45 7.59
CA GLY A 145 -1.96 -3.19 6.17
C GLY A 145 -2.07 -4.46 5.33
N THR A 146 -1.89 -5.64 5.94
CA THR A 146 -1.86 -6.92 5.21
C THR A 146 -3.26 -7.48 5.02
N ASP A 147 -4.07 -7.48 6.08
CA ASP A 147 -5.44 -7.98 6.06
C ASP A 147 -6.40 -6.98 5.40
N SER A 148 -6.34 -5.70 5.75
CA SER A 148 -7.23 -4.68 5.16
C SER A 148 -7.05 -4.55 3.65
N TYR A 149 -5.83 -4.75 3.16
CA TYR A 149 -5.52 -4.73 1.73
C TYR A 149 -6.20 -5.87 0.97
N ASP A 150 -6.07 -7.11 1.46
CA ASP A 150 -6.75 -8.26 0.85
C ASP A 150 -8.27 -8.17 1.00
N ILE A 151 -8.78 -7.59 2.10
CA ILE A 151 -10.22 -7.31 2.27
C ILE A 151 -10.70 -6.33 1.19
N ALA A 152 -10.00 -5.22 0.98
CA ALA A 152 -10.35 -4.23 -0.03
C ALA A 152 -10.37 -4.84 -1.45
N LEU A 153 -9.36 -5.65 -1.79
CA LEU A 153 -9.31 -6.32 -3.10
C LEU A 153 -10.46 -7.31 -3.30
N ALA A 154 -10.77 -8.13 -2.28
CA ALA A 154 -11.89 -9.07 -2.37
C ALA A 154 -13.26 -8.37 -2.43
N ALA A 155 -13.37 -7.20 -1.82
CA ALA A 155 -14.58 -6.39 -1.79
C ALA A 155 -14.73 -5.41 -2.97
N GLU A 156 -13.89 -5.51 -4.01
CA GLU A 156 -13.97 -4.61 -5.17
C GLU A 156 -15.38 -4.65 -5.80
N GLY A 157 -16.10 -3.53 -5.70
CA GLY A 157 -17.48 -3.37 -6.19
C GLY A 157 -18.58 -3.84 -5.23
N VAL A 158 -18.24 -4.12 -3.97
CA VAL A 158 -19.16 -4.58 -2.91
C VAL A 158 -19.04 -3.64 -1.72
N ASP A 159 -20.16 -3.12 -1.24
CA ASP A 159 -20.15 -2.28 -0.04
C ASP A 159 -20.05 -3.14 1.22
N ILE A 160 -18.92 -3.01 1.93
CA ILE A 160 -18.62 -3.70 3.20
C ILE A 160 -18.63 -2.74 4.40
N CYS A 161 -18.88 -1.45 4.17
CA CYS A 161 -18.92 -0.44 5.22
C CYS A 161 -20.30 -0.44 5.89
N GLY A 162 -20.31 -0.37 7.21
CA GLY A 162 -21.54 -0.07 7.94
C GLY A 162 -21.92 1.41 7.83
N GLU A 163 -23.21 1.71 7.92
CA GLU A 163 -23.80 3.05 7.79
C GLU A 163 -23.14 4.12 8.68
N MET A 164 -22.51 3.71 9.79
CA MET A 164 -21.79 4.62 10.68
C MET A 164 -20.49 5.19 10.09
N PHE A 165 -19.96 4.62 9.00
CA PHE A 165 -18.69 5.01 8.39
C PHE A 165 -18.90 5.92 7.18
N ASP A 166 -19.82 5.60 6.28
CA ASP A 166 -20.04 6.33 5.02
C ASP A 166 -21.51 6.69 4.73
N GLY A 167 -22.42 6.39 5.67
CA GLY A 167 -23.78 6.93 5.68
C GLY A 167 -24.83 6.12 4.91
N ASP A 168 -24.47 5.00 4.29
CA ASP A 168 -25.38 4.09 3.61
C ASP A 168 -25.22 2.64 4.09
N PRO A 169 -26.24 1.78 3.92
CA PRO A 169 -26.20 0.45 4.49
C PRO A 169 -25.27 -0.47 3.69
N MET A 170 -24.40 -1.19 4.41
CA MET A 170 -23.63 -2.33 3.92
C MET A 170 -24.49 -3.27 3.06
N ASP A 171 -23.91 -3.83 2.01
CA ASP A 171 -24.59 -4.83 1.18
C ASP A 171 -25.01 -6.04 2.04
N PRO A 172 -26.31 -6.40 2.11
CA PRO A 172 -26.76 -7.54 2.91
C PRO A 172 -26.16 -8.89 2.49
N ALA A 173 -25.64 -8.96 1.26
CA ALA A 173 -24.94 -10.11 0.70
C ALA A 173 -23.42 -9.90 0.59
N ALA A 174 -22.84 -8.92 1.30
CA ALA A 174 -21.43 -8.55 1.23
C ALA A 174 -20.50 -9.78 1.35
N GLN A 175 -20.72 -10.60 2.38
CA GLN A 175 -19.91 -11.80 2.63
C GLN A 175 -19.91 -12.79 1.44
N GLN A 176 -21.05 -13.00 0.79
CA GLN A 176 -21.18 -13.95 -0.32
C GLN A 176 -20.64 -13.39 -1.64
N LYS A 177 -20.48 -12.07 -1.74
CA LYS A 177 -19.99 -11.37 -2.93
C LYS A 177 -18.47 -11.15 -2.93
N LEU A 178 -17.78 -11.43 -1.82
CA LEU A 178 -16.32 -11.33 -1.76
C LEU A 178 -15.66 -12.26 -2.78
N ASP A 179 -14.73 -11.72 -3.56
CA ASP A 179 -13.95 -12.45 -4.54
C ASP A 179 -12.52 -12.70 -4.06
N PHE A 180 -12.31 -13.83 -3.39
CA PHE A 180 -10.99 -14.23 -2.88
C PHE A 180 -9.95 -14.55 -3.97
N SER A 181 -10.34 -14.58 -5.26
CA SER A 181 -9.37 -14.74 -6.35
C SER A 181 -8.52 -13.49 -6.58
N LYS A 182 -8.98 -12.33 -6.08
CA LYS A 182 -8.30 -11.04 -6.19
C LYS A 182 -7.26 -10.79 -5.11
N THR A 183 -7.21 -11.61 -4.07
CA THR A 183 -6.32 -11.42 -2.92
C THR A 183 -4.92 -11.98 -3.15
N PHE A 184 -3.94 -11.47 -2.40
CA PHE A 184 -2.56 -11.91 -2.47
C PHE A 184 -2.25 -13.04 -1.50
N ALA A 185 -2.62 -12.90 -0.22
CA ALA A 185 -2.20 -13.82 0.83
C ALA A 185 -3.37 -14.50 1.54
N PHE A 186 -4.36 -13.73 1.97
CA PHE A 186 -5.47 -14.21 2.78
C PHE A 186 -6.70 -14.53 1.93
N ARG A 187 -7.38 -15.62 2.28
CA ARG A 187 -8.59 -16.11 1.61
C ARG A 187 -9.58 -16.63 2.65
N ASP A 188 -10.83 -16.76 2.24
CA ASP A 188 -11.91 -17.38 3.01
C ASP A 188 -12.21 -16.70 4.36
N PHE A 189 -11.87 -15.42 4.49
CA PHE A 189 -12.17 -14.64 5.68
C PHE A 189 -13.67 -14.31 5.78
N GLN A 190 -14.10 -14.07 7.02
CA GLN A 190 -15.48 -13.68 7.34
C GLN A 190 -15.50 -12.23 7.84
N LEU A 191 -16.40 -11.42 7.30
CA LEU A 191 -16.65 -10.06 7.75
C LEU A 191 -17.28 -10.09 9.13
N GLU A 192 -16.71 -9.32 10.05
CA GLU A 192 -17.29 -9.04 11.36
C GLU A 192 -17.97 -7.67 11.34
N THR A 193 -19.29 -7.68 11.57
CA THR A 193 -20.20 -6.53 11.48
C THR A 193 -20.84 -6.21 12.81
#